data_AF-A0A3M1SDB0-F1
#
_entry.id   AF-A0A3M1SDB0-F1
#
_cell.length_a   1.000
_cell.length_b   1.000
_cell.length_c   1.000
_cell.angle_alpha   90.00
_cell.angle_beta   90.00
_cell.angle_gamma   90.00
#
_symmetry.space_group_name_H-M   'P 1'
#
loop_
_entity.id
_entity.type
_entity.pdbx_description
1 polymer ?
#
loop_
_entity_poly.entity_id
_entity_poly.type
_entity_poly.pdbx_seq_one_letter_code
_entity_poly.pdbx_strand_id
1 'polypeptide(L)'
;MSEENHFETQAAPETEQNNPQTSQPQTEDTRTFGGKIDYSAEDLEHLSDLEHVRQRPSMYIGDTGVRGLHHLVYEVVDNSIDEAMAGFATEVRVTINTDGSVTVEDDGRGIPVEIHPDLGISTLEGVMTVLKFGGKFSKGAYATSGGLHGVGVTVVNFRSEWCEVEV
;
A
#
# COMPACT_ATOMS: atom_id res chain seq x y z
N MET A 1 46.56 62.21 -8.74
CA MET A 1 47.22 62.21 -10.06
C MET A 1 46.41 61.24 -10.91
N SER A 2 45.20 61.61 -11.35
CA SER A 2 44.88 62.42 -12.54
C SER A 2 45.54 61.86 -13.80
N GLU A 3 44.74 61.25 -14.66
CA GLU A 3 44.70 61.57 -16.09
C GLU A 3 43.41 61.02 -16.70
N GLU A 4 42.50 61.95 -16.99
CA GLU A 4 41.43 61.77 -17.96
C GLU A 4 42.04 61.78 -19.37
N ASN A 5 41.46 61.04 -20.31
CA ASN A 5 41.44 61.49 -21.70
C ASN A 5 40.12 61.08 -22.38
N HIS A 6 39.33 62.13 -22.66
CA HIS A 6 38.28 62.18 -23.66
C HIS A 6 38.88 61.96 -25.08
N PHE A 7 38.17 61.28 -25.99
CA PHE A 7 37.42 61.91 -27.10
C PHE A 7 37.15 60.95 -28.30
N GLU A 8 35.90 61.04 -28.78
CA GLU A 8 35.38 60.88 -30.16
C GLU A 8 35.47 59.58 -30.99
N THR A 9 34.30 58.93 -31.06
CA THR A 9 33.45 58.67 -32.24
C THR A 9 34.07 58.53 -33.63
N GLN A 10 33.92 57.34 -34.25
CA GLN A 10 33.73 57.19 -35.70
C GLN A 10 32.65 56.13 -36.00
N ALA A 11 31.84 56.46 -37.01
CA ALA A 11 30.59 55.83 -37.39
C ALA A 11 30.73 54.41 -37.98
N ALA A 12 29.72 53.58 -37.73
CA ALA A 12 29.52 52.28 -38.36
C ALA A 12 29.02 52.45 -39.81
N PRO A 13 29.36 51.53 -40.75
CA PRO A 13 28.78 51.54 -42.08
C PRO A 13 27.35 51.00 -42.05
N GLU A 14 26.49 51.70 -42.79
CA GLU A 14 25.09 51.40 -43.05
C GLU A 14 24.95 50.06 -43.80
N THR A 15 24.18 49.14 -43.24
CA THR A 15 23.64 47.99 -44.01
C THR A 15 22.21 48.28 -44.42
N GLU A 16 21.97 48.09 -45.71
CA GLU A 16 20.76 48.34 -46.47
C GLU A 16 19.46 47.86 -45.79
N GLN A 17 18.47 48.75 -45.91
CA GLN A 17 17.06 48.49 -45.67
C GLN A 17 16.57 47.40 -46.63
N ASN A 18 15.93 46.37 -46.09
CA ASN A 18 14.90 45.65 -46.84
C ASN A 18 13.65 45.51 -45.96
N ASN A 19 12.57 46.10 -46.44
CA ASN A 19 11.30 46.34 -45.77
C ASN A 19 10.56 45.01 -45.46
N PRO A 20 9.78 44.92 -44.36
CA PRO A 20 9.25 43.67 -43.85
C PRO A 20 7.99 43.25 -44.61
N GLN A 21 8.01 42.05 -45.20
CA GLN A 21 6.77 41.32 -45.46
C GLN A 21 6.29 40.74 -44.13
N THR A 22 5.16 41.26 -43.67
CA THR A 22 4.38 40.77 -42.54
C THR A 22 3.90 39.33 -42.80
N SER A 23 4.73 38.35 -42.46
CA SER A 23 4.29 36.98 -42.23
C SER A 23 3.53 36.96 -40.90
N GLN A 24 2.21 36.89 -40.98
CA GLN A 24 1.35 36.60 -39.83
C GLN A 24 1.91 35.38 -39.08
N PRO A 25 1.95 35.40 -37.74
CA PRO A 25 2.37 34.21 -36.99
C PRO A 25 1.40 33.08 -37.33
N GLN A 26 1.93 32.01 -37.92
CA GLN A 26 1.22 30.76 -38.10
C GLN A 26 0.82 30.30 -36.70
N THR A 27 -0.49 30.27 -36.46
CA THR A 27 -1.09 29.77 -35.23
C THR A 27 -0.56 28.36 -34.97
N GLU A 28 0.16 28.20 -33.86
CA GLU A 28 0.51 26.90 -33.30
C GLU A 28 -0.76 26.07 -33.21
N ASP A 29 -0.78 24.95 -33.93
CA ASP A 29 -1.84 23.95 -33.91
C ASP A 29 -1.79 23.24 -32.56
N THR A 30 -2.20 23.96 -31.52
CA THR A 30 -2.45 23.42 -30.20
C THR A 30 -3.66 22.52 -30.37
N ARG A 31 -3.43 21.23 -30.62
CA ARG A 31 -4.48 20.22 -30.49
C ARG A 31 -4.99 20.30 -29.06
N THR A 32 -6.07 21.04 -28.88
CA THR A 32 -6.84 21.07 -27.66
C THR A 32 -7.40 19.68 -27.48
N PHE A 33 -6.81 18.89 -26.59
CA PHE A 33 -7.48 17.73 -26.00
C PHE A 33 -8.59 18.26 -25.07
N GLY A 34 -9.59 18.90 -25.68
CA GLY A 34 -10.74 19.54 -25.04
C GLY A 34 -11.93 18.60 -24.95
N GLY A 35 -11.69 17.33 -24.61
CA GLY A 35 -12.76 16.49 -24.09
C GLY A 35 -12.99 16.89 -22.64
N LYS A 36 -14.15 17.48 -22.32
CA LYS A 36 -14.61 17.51 -20.93
C LYS A 36 -14.69 16.05 -20.47
N ILE A 37 -13.77 15.65 -19.60
CA ILE A 37 -13.95 14.41 -18.86
C ILE A 37 -14.98 14.75 -17.80
N ASP A 38 -16.25 14.46 -18.11
CA ASP A 38 -17.32 14.55 -17.12
C ASP A 38 -17.03 13.46 -16.08
N TYR A 39 -16.57 13.90 -14.92
CA TYR A 39 -16.36 13.06 -13.74
C TYR A 39 -17.62 13.13 -12.88
N SER A 40 -18.22 11.97 -12.65
CA SER A 40 -19.50 11.81 -11.97
C SER A 40 -19.40 10.79 -10.84
N ALA A 41 -20.49 10.64 -10.09
CA ALA A 41 -20.58 9.59 -9.07
C ALA A 41 -20.53 8.17 -9.68
N GLU A 42 -20.86 8.01 -10.96
CA GLU A 42 -20.82 6.71 -11.65
C GLU A 42 -19.39 6.23 -11.93
N ASP A 43 -18.41 7.15 -11.92
CA ASP A 43 -16.98 6.84 -12.08
C ASP A 43 -16.31 6.41 -10.75
N LEU A 44 -17.05 6.47 -9.64
CA LEU A 44 -16.57 6.04 -8.32
C LEU A 44 -16.91 4.57 -8.10
N GLU A 45 -15.88 3.78 -7.82
CA GLU A 45 -16.02 2.37 -7.47
C GLU A 45 -15.80 2.17 -5.97
N HIS A 46 -16.66 1.37 -5.34
CA HIS A 46 -16.48 0.90 -3.98
C HIS A 46 -16.04 -0.57 -4.04
N LEU A 47 -14.81 -0.83 -3.59
CA LEU A 47 -14.29 -2.19 -3.42
C LEU A 47 -14.53 -2.64 -1.99
N SER A 48 -15.00 -3.88 -1.81
CA SER A 48 -14.91 -4.55 -0.51
C SER A 48 -13.45 -4.72 -0.08
N ASP A 49 -13.22 -4.95 1.22
CA ASP A 49 -11.86 -5.18 1.74
C ASP A 49 -11.15 -6.34 1.03
N LEU A 50 -11.86 -7.44 0.78
CA LEU A 50 -11.36 -8.60 0.03
C LEU A 50 -10.94 -8.21 -1.39
N GLU A 51 -11.81 -7.50 -2.12
CA GLU A 51 -11.52 -7.07 -3.48
C GLU A 51 -10.34 -6.11 -3.52
N HIS A 52 -10.28 -5.15 -2.59
CA HIS A 52 -9.19 -4.19 -2.52
C HIS A 52 -7.84 -4.86 -2.25
N VAL A 53 -7.76 -5.79 -1.28
CA VAL A 53 -6.53 -6.56 -1.01
C VAL A 53 -6.13 -7.40 -2.22
N ARG A 54 -7.08 -8.04 -2.90
CA ARG A 54 -6.78 -8.88 -4.08
C ARG A 54 -6.36 -8.06 -5.30
N GLN A 55 -6.92 -6.88 -5.50
CA GLN A 55 -6.54 -5.97 -6.60
C GLN A 55 -5.22 -5.23 -6.32
N ARG A 56 -4.90 -4.97 -5.05
CA ARG A 56 -3.72 -4.19 -4.62
C ARG A 56 -2.81 -4.97 -3.64
N PRO A 57 -2.40 -6.22 -3.93
CA PRO A 57 -1.71 -7.07 -2.97
C PRO A 57 -0.38 -6.49 -2.49
N SER A 58 0.40 -5.85 -3.37
CA SER A 58 1.69 -5.26 -3.02
C SER A 58 1.61 -4.17 -1.93
N MET A 59 0.45 -3.53 -1.75
CA MET A 59 0.24 -2.58 -0.66
C MET A 59 0.26 -3.27 0.72
N TYR A 60 -0.09 -4.55 0.78
CA TYR A 60 -0.22 -5.32 2.02
C TYR A 60 0.96 -6.27 2.23
N ILE A 61 1.46 -6.91 1.17
CA ILE A 61 2.52 -7.94 1.24
C ILE A 61 3.81 -7.55 0.48
N GLY A 62 3.95 -6.29 0.10
CA GLY A 62 5.13 -5.72 -0.56
C GLY A 62 5.26 -6.06 -2.05
N ASP A 63 5.21 -7.33 -2.42
CA ASP A 63 5.19 -7.80 -3.81
C ASP A 63 4.40 -9.10 -3.98
N THR A 64 4.27 -9.60 -5.21
CA THR A 64 3.60 -10.88 -5.52
C THR A 64 4.59 -11.96 -5.96
N GLY A 65 5.89 -11.74 -5.73
CA GLY A 65 6.94 -12.70 -6.00
C GLY A 65 7.21 -13.58 -4.78
N VAL A 66 8.41 -14.18 -4.75
CA VAL A 66 8.83 -15.10 -3.69
C VAL A 66 8.79 -14.44 -2.31
N ARG A 67 9.16 -13.16 -2.22
CA ARG A 67 9.17 -12.44 -0.93
C ARG A 67 7.75 -12.25 -0.41
N GLY A 68 6.83 -11.75 -1.24
CA GLY A 68 5.42 -11.61 -0.85
C GLY A 68 4.77 -12.94 -0.46
N LEU A 69 5.09 -14.03 -1.16
CA LEU A 69 4.63 -15.37 -0.79
C LEU A 69 5.09 -15.78 0.63
N HIS A 70 6.37 -15.60 0.95
CA HIS A 70 6.88 -15.92 2.29
C HIS A 70 6.38 -14.93 3.35
N HIS A 71 6.11 -13.67 2.98
CA HIS A 71 5.51 -12.69 3.86
C HIS A 71 4.16 -13.16 4.39
N LEU A 72 3.34 -13.85 3.58
CA LEU A 72 2.09 -14.46 4.05
C LEU A 72 2.33 -15.44 5.21
N VAL A 73 3.39 -16.26 5.14
CA VAL A 73 3.76 -17.18 6.22
C VAL A 73 4.24 -16.41 7.44
N TYR A 74 5.07 -15.38 7.24
CA TYR A 74 5.59 -14.55 8.33
C TYR A 74 4.48 -13.87 9.13
N GLU A 75 3.43 -13.37 8.47
CA GLU A 75 2.30 -12.74 9.17
C GLU A 75 1.58 -13.70 10.13
N VAL A 76 1.52 -15.00 9.81
CA VAL A 76 0.94 -16.00 10.73
C VAL A 76 1.92 -16.34 11.85
N VAL A 77 3.19 -16.60 11.51
CA VAL A 77 4.25 -16.90 12.50
C VAL A 77 4.43 -15.75 13.49
N ASP A 78 4.41 -14.50 13.05
CA ASP A 78 4.58 -13.33 13.91
C ASP A 78 3.45 -13.22 14.94
N ASN A 79 2.23 -13.67 14.61
CA ASN A 79 1.15 -13.74 15.59
C ASN A 79 1.42 -14.78 16.67
N SER A 80 1.95 -15.95 16.32
CA SER A 80 2.38 -16.99 17.27
C SER A 80 3.57 -16.52 18.13
N ILE A 81 4.52 -15.79 17.54
CA ILE A 81 5.64 -15.19 18.29
C ILE A 81 5.15 -14.14 19.27
N ASP A 82 4.11 -13.36 18.92
CA ASP A 82 3.51 -12.41 19.86
C ASP A 82 2.89 -13.11 21.09
N GLU A 83 2.31 -14.30 20.94
CA GLU A 83 1.88 -15.14 22.08
C GLU A 83 3.07 -15.60 22.92
N ALA A 84 4.15 -16.03 22.29
CA ALA A 84 5.37 -16.45 22.99
C ALA A 84 6.01 -15.28 23.76
N MET A 85 6.08 -14.10 23.15
CA MET A 85 6.60 -12.87 23.77
C MET A 85 5.74 -12.41 24.96
N ALA A 86 4.43 -12.68 24.91
CA ALA A 86 3.53 -12.43 26.02
C ALA A 86 3.56 -13.52 27.11
N GLY A 87 4.34 -14.60 26.90
CA GLY A 87 4.53 -15.69 27.85
C GLY A 87 3.43 -16.75 27.82
N PHE A 88 2.63 -16.80 26.74
CA PHE A 88 1.52 -17.74 26.60
C PHE A 88 1.83 -18.95 25.72
N ALA A 89 2.74 -18.80 24.76
CA ALA A 89 3.21 -19.91 23.92
C ALA A 89 4.66 -20.30 24.26
N THR A 90 4.98 -21.57 24.13
CA THR A 90 6.32 -22.14 24.26
C THR A 90 6.81 -22.87 23.01
N GLU A 91 5.90 -23.31 22.15
CA GLU A 91 6.19 -23.98 20.89
C GLU A 91 5.47 -23.30 19.73
N VAL A 92 6.19 -23.06 18.63
CA VAL A 92 5.61 -22.67 17.35
C VAL A 92 6.14 -23.64 16.31
N ARG A 93 5.24 -24.29 15.58
CA ARG A 93 5.54 -25.27 14.54
C ARG A 93 5.09 -24.76 13.18
N VAL A 94 5.98 -24.86 12.20
CA VAL A 94 5.69 -24.52 10.81
C VAL A 94 5.89 -25.77 9.96
N THR A 95 4.85 -26.18 9.25
CA THR A 95 4.84 -27.35 8.38
C THR A 95 4.53 -26.93 6.95
N ILE A 96 5.40 -27.28 6.01
CA ILE A 96 5.11 -27.18 4.57
C ILE A 96 4.51 -28.52 4.15
N ASN A 97 3.24 -28.52 3.79
CA ASN A 97 2.49 -29.70 3.44
C ASN A 97 2.82 -30.15 2.01
N THR A 98 2.52 -31.42 1.70
CA THR A 98 2.84 -32.02 0.40
C THR A 98 2.07 -31.41 -0.78
N ASP A 99 0.96 -30.71 -0.50
CA ASP A 99 0.16 -29.99 -1.50
C ASP A 99 0.65 -28.54 -1.73
N GLY A 100 1.69 -28.12 -1.00
CA GLY A 100 2.24 -26.76 -1.06
C GLY A 100 1.58 -25.76 -0.11
N SER A 101 0.56 -26.15 0.67
CA SER A 101 0.04 -25.33 1.77
C SER A 101 1.03 -25.24 2.93
N VAL A 102 0.86 -24.25 3.80
CA VAL A 102 1.66 -24.06 5.00
C VAL A 102 0.75 -24.03 6.22
N THR A 103 1.07 -24.85 7.21
CA THR A 103 0.41 -24.89 8.51
C THR A 103 1.32 -24.25 9.55
N VAL A 104 0.77 -23.34 10.35
CA VAL A 104 1.44 -22.74 11.51
C VAL A 104 0.61 -23.08 12.74
N GLU A 105 1.22 -23.74 13.71
CA GLU A 105 0.59 -24.16 14.96
C GLU A 105 1.36 -23.54 16.14
N ASP A 106 0.65 -23.06 17.15
CA ASP A 106 1.23 -22.65 18.43
C ASP A 106 0.39 -23.16 19.61
N ASP A 107 1.00 -23.20 20.78
CA ASP A 107 0.37 -23.56 22.05
C ASP A 107 -0.05 -22.34 22.87
N GLY A 108 -0.33 -21.21 22.20
CA GLY A 108 -0.77 -19.97 22.82
C GLY A 108 -2.20 -20.02 23.35
N ARG A 109 -2.78 -18.85 23.65
CA ARG A 109 -4.15 -18.77 24.21
C ARG A 109 -5.25 -19.16 23.23
N GLY A 110 -4.95 -19.19 21.92
CA GLY A 110 -5.94 -19.25 20.86
C GLY A 110 -6.63 -17.91 20.60
N ILE A 111 -7.15 -17.74 19.38
CA ILE A 111 -7.97 -16.58 19.03
C ILE A 111 -9.34 -16.75 19.70
N PRO A 112 -9.90 -15.71 20.36
CA PRO A 112 -11.24 -15.80 20.96
C PRO A 112 -12.31 -16.23 19.93
N VAL A 113 -13.24 -17.09 20.34
CA VAL A 113 -14.28 -17.66 19.47
C VAL A 113 -15.68 -17.15 19.79
N GLU A 114 -15.83 -16.41 20.88
CA GLU A 114 -17.09 -15.84 21.30
C GLU A 114 -17.59 -14.80 20.29
N ILE A 115 -18.92 -14.62 20.24
CA ILE A 115 -19.55 -13.62 19.38
C ILE A 115 -19.10 -12.22 19.81
N HIS A 116 -18.54 -11.46 18.86
CA HIS A 116 -18.16 -10.07 19.09
C HIS A 116 -19.41 -9.18 19.15
N PRO A 117 -19.60 -8.37 20.20
CA PRO A 117 -20.86 -7.65 20.44
C PRO A 117 -21.22 -6.67 19.31
N ASP A 118 -20.23 -6.02 18.69
CA ASP A 118 -20.47 -5.03 17.64
C ASP A 118 -20.58 -5.64 16.24
N LEU A 119 -19.97 -6.80 16.00
CA LEU A 119 -19.92 -7.42 14.67
C LEU A 119 -20.99 -8.51 14.49
N GLY A 120 -21.49 -9.09 15.58
CA GLY A 120 -22.51 -10.15 15.53
C GLY A 120 -22.03 -11.49 14.97
N ILE A 121 -20.73 -11.62 14.69
CA ILE A 121 -20.04 -12.84 14.24
C ILE A 121 -19.03 -13.29 15.29
N SER A 122 -18.48 -14.50 15.17
CA SER A 122 -17.42 -14.95 16.07
C SER A 122 -16.19 -14.02 15.98
N THR A 123 -15.49 -13.84 17.10
CA THR A 123 -14.29 -13.00 17.13
C THR A 123 -13.21 -13.56 16.19
N LEU A 124 -13.10 -14.89 16.10
CA LEU A 124 -12.27 -15.59 15.12
C LEU A 124 -12.62 -15.18 13.68
N GLU A 125 -13.91 -15.25 13.30
CA GLU A 125 -14.35 -14.82 11.97
C GLU A 125 -14.00 -13.36 11.71
N GLY A 126 -14.27 -12.47 12.67
CA GLY A 126 -13.89 -11.06 12.57
C GLY A 126 -12.40 -10.84 12.31
N VAL A 127 -11.52 -11.54 13.04
CA VAL A 127 -10.06 -11.47 12.82
C VAL A 127 -9.68 -11.96 11.42
N MET A 128 -10.36 -12.98 10.91
CA MET A 128 -10.06 -13.56 9.61
C MET A 128 -10.69 -12.79 8.43
N THR A 129 -11.71 -11.95 8.65
CA THR A 129 -12.48 -11.34 7.55
C THR A 129 -12.66 -9.81 7.62
N VAL A 130 -12.27 -9.14 8.70
CA VAL A 130 -12.43 -7.69 8.85
C VAL A 130 -11.07 -7.02 8.99
N LEU A 131 -10.74 -6.09 8.07
CA LEU A 131 -9.50 -5.34 8.19
C LEU A 131 -9.56 -4.37 9.38
N LYS A 132 -8.40 -4.15 10.00
CA LYS A 132 -8.22 -3.25 11.15
C LYS A 132 -9.00 -3.72 12.37
N PHE A 133 -9.10 -5.04 12.55
CA PHE A 133 -9.71 -5.67 13.71
C PHE A 133 -8.68 -6.57 14.39
N GLY A 134 -8.40 -6.32 15.68
CA GLY A 134 -7.41 -7.10 16.43
C GLY A 134 -7.11 -6.55 17.82
N GLY A 135 -6.53 -7.38 18.68
CA GLY A 135 -6.26 -7.05 20.09
C GLY A 135 -5.00 -6.19 20.34
N LYS A 136 -4.23 -5.88 19.30
CA LYS A 136 -2.89 -5.26 19.40
C LYS A 136 -2.88 -3.73 19.27
N PHE A 137 -4.05 -3.08 19.26
CA PHE A 137 -4.14 -1.60 19.16
C PHE A 137 -3.84 -0.87 20.47
N SER A 138 -3.93 -1.57 21.60
CA SER A 138 -3.64 -1.02 22.92
C SER A 138 -2.77 -2.00 23.70
N LYS A 139 -2.03 -1.51 24.69
CA LYS A 139 -1.07 -2.31 25.48
C LYS A 139 -1.71 -3.35 26.41
N GLY A 140 -3.01 -3.61 26.28
CA GLY A 140 -3.75 -4.50 27.19
C GLY A 140 -3.46 -5.97 26.96
N ALA A 141 -3.64 -6.46 25.73
CA ALA A 141 -3.49 -7.88 25.41
C ALA A 141 -2.04 -8.32 25.19
N TYR A 142 -1.19 -7.39 24.72
CA TYR A 142 0.23 -7.59 24.45
C TYR A 142 1.03 -6.39 24.96
N ALA A 143 2.00 -6.61 25.84
CA ALA A 143 2.86 -5.56 26.36
C ALA A 143 3.84 -5.02 25.30
N THR A 144 4.24 -5.87 24.36
CA THR A 144 5.02 -5.57 23.15
C THR A 144 4.62 -6.59 22.10
N SER A 145 4.30 -6.15 20.88
CA SER A 145 3.98 -7.03 19.74
C SER A 145 4.61 -6.50 18.47
N GLY A 146 4.97 -7.42 17.55
CA GLY A 146 5.38 -7.08 16.19
C GLY A 146 4.19 -6.64 15.33
N GLY A 147 3.02 -7.27 15.52
CA GLY A 147 1.78 -6.91 14.85
C GLY A 147 1.10 -5.69 15.49
N LEU A 148 0.76 -4.66 14.69
CA LEU A 148 0.10 -3.43 15.18
C LEU A 148 -1.06 -2.96 14.31
N HIS A 149 -1.18 -3.44 13.08
CA HIS A 149 -2.13 -2.90 12.10
C HIS A 149 -3.50 -3.60 12.12
N GLY A 150 -3.59 -4.82 12.64
CA GLY A 150 -4.83 -5.62 12.61
C GLY A 150 -5.24 -6.00 11.19
N VAL A 151 -4.27 -6.32 10.31
CA VAL A 151 -4.54 -6.70 8.91
C VAL A 151 -3.87 -8.01 8.48
N GLY A 152 -2.83 -8.47 9.17
CA GLY A 152 -1.93 -9.53 8.71
C GLY A 152 -2.64 -10.83 8.31
N VAL A 153 -3.23 -11.52 9.29
CA VAL A 153 -3.90 -12.82 9.03
C VAL A 153 -5.15 -12.68 8.14
N THR A 154 -5.84 -11.54 8.18
CA THR A 154 -6.94 -11.22 7.26
C THR A 154 -6.45 -11.15 5.81
N VAL A 155 -5.29 -10.51 5.58
CA VAL A 155 -4.64 -10.45 4.26
C VAL A 155 -4.21 -11.84 3.82
N VAL A 156 -3.70 -12.67 4.73
CA VAL A 156 -3.39 -14.08 4.45
C VAL A 156 -4.62 -14.81 3.94
N ASN A 157 -5.74 -14.75 4.67
CA ASN A 157 -7.01 -15.35 4.24
C ASN A 157 -7.44 -14.84 2.86
N PHE A 158 -7.42 -13.53 2.65
CA PHE A 158 -7.85 -12.90 1.40
C PHE A 158 -6.96 -13.24 0.19
N ARG A 159 -5.70 -13.61 0.43
CA ARG A 159 -4.71 -13.98 -0.59
C ARG A 159 -4.54 -15.48 -0.78
N SER A 160 -5.24 -16.29 0.01
CA SER A 160 -5.30 -17.73 -0.16
C SER A 160 -6.48 -18.16 -1.04
N GLU A 161 -6.33 -19.31 -1.69
CA GLU A 161 -7.45 -19.98 -2.36
C GLU A 161 -8.43 -20.56 -1.33
N TRP A 162 -7.89 -21.10 -0.24
CA TRP A 162 -8.60 -21.56 0.94
C TRP A 162 -7.75 -21.29 2.19
N CYS A 163 -8.40 -21.15 3.34
CA CYS A 163 -7.74 -20.97 4.64
C CYS A 163 -8.56 -21.72 5.70
N GLU A 164 -7.89 -22.47 6.54
CA GLU A 164 -8.47 -23.21 7.66
C GLU A 164 -7.81 -22.75 8.96
N VAL A 165 -8.61 -22.60 10.01
CA VAL A 165 -8.15 -22.19 11.34
C VAL A 165 -8.85 -23.04 12.39
N GLU A 166 -8.07 -23.59 13.31
CA GLU A 166 -8.52 -24.36 14.48
C GLU A 166 -7.98 -23.69 15.75
N VAL A 167 -8.82 -23.64 16.79
CA VAL A 167 -8.52 -23.04 18.10
C VAL A 167 -9.19 -23.82 19.22
#